data_AF-A0A6C0KM28-F1
#
_entry.id   AF-A0A6C0KM28-F1
#
_cell.length_a   1.000
_cell.length_b   1.000
_cell.length_c   1.000
_cell.angle_alpha   90.00
_cell.angle_beta   90.00
_cell.angle_gamma   90.00
#
_symmetry.space_group_name_H-M   'P 1'
#
loop_
_entity.id
_entity.type
_entity.pdbx_description
1 polymer ?
#
loop_
_entity_poly.entity_id
_entity_poly.type
_entity_poly.pdbx_seq_one_letter_code
_entity_poly.pdbx_strand_id
1 'polypeptide(L)'
;MFSACWPANVVGAFFIAILIIDTVCGYFLDLPYHGIVGIVLTCIFWLVCSTFGEAISGAILLVPAIFLLAVLFNTIINKDVDDCGCSEKKFVIHFRKKPEECIQKPKPKCVNG
;
A
#
# COMPACT_ATOMS: atom_id res chain seq x y z
N MET A 1 19.38 5.63 25.92
CA MET A 1 19.75 5.56 24.50
C MET A 1 18.49 5.26 23.72
N PHE A 2 17.97 6.21 22.96
CA PHE A 2 16.87 5.95 22.04
C PHE A 2 17.46 5.23 20.83
N SER A 3 17.50 3.89 20.88
CA SER A 3 17.78 3.08 19.69
C SER A 3 16.76 3.46 18.62
N ALA A 4 17.22 3.69 17.40
CA ALA A 4 16.32 3.92 16.28
C ALA A 4 15.49 2.64 16.05
N CYS A 5 14.24 2.65 16.52
CA CYS A 5 13.36 1.50 16.44
C CYS A 5 12.97 1.22 14.99
N TRP A 6 13.56 0.19 14.38
CA TRP A 6 13.36 -0.11 12.97
C TRP A 6 11.88 -0.38 12.59
N PRO A 7 11.04 -1.05 13.42
CA PRO A 7 9.61 -1.23 13.09
C PRO A 7 8.85 0.09 12.98
N ALA A 8 9.09 1.05 13.89
CA ALA A 8 8.44 2.35 13.84
C ALA A 8 8.84 3.15 12.59
N ASN A 9 10.12 3.05 12.19
CA ASN A 9 10.61 3.67 10.95
C ASN A 9 9.97 3.05 9.71
N VAL A 10 9.78 1.73 9.68
CA VAL A 10 9.10 1.05 8.56
C VAL A 10 7.65 1.52 8.43
N VAL A 11 6.91 1.60 9.54
CA VAL A 11 5.53 2.12 9.53
C VAL A 11 5.50 3.57 9.05
N GLY A 12 6.38 4.43 9.57
CA GLY A 12 6.47 5.82 9.13
C GLY A 12 6.76 5.95 7.63
N ALA A 13 7.76 5.22 7.14
CA ALA A 13 8.13 5.22 5.72
C ALA A 13 6.96 4.75 4.81
N PHE A 14 6.21 3.73 5.24
CA PHE A 14 5.03 3.25 4.52
C PHE A 14 3.96 4.34 4.38
N PHE A 15 3.63 5.06 5.46
CA PHE A 15 2.66 6.14 5.40
C PHE A 15 3.17 7.37 4.62
N ILE A 16 4.47 7.67 4.67
CA ILE A 16 5.06 8.69 3.80
C ILE A 16 4.88 8.32 2.32
N ALA A 17 5.10 7.05 1.96
CA ALA A 17 4.86 6.59 0.59
C ALA A 17 3.39 6.76 0.17
N ILE A 18 2.43 6.47 1.06
CA ILE A 18 1.00 6.72 0.81
C ILE A 18 0.74 8.22 0.59
N LEU A 19 1.28 9.09 1.44
CA LEU A 19 1.08 10.54 1.30
C LEU A 19 1.64 11.09 -0.02
N ILE A 20 2.78 10.56 -0.47
CA ILE A 20 3.35 10.90 -1.78
C ILE A 20 2.39 10.46 -2.89
N ILE A 21 1.85 9.23 -2.83
CA ILE A 21 0.89 8.72 -3.80
C ILE A 21 -0.38 9.56 -3.82
N ASP A 22 -0.93 9.91 -2.66
CA ASP A 22 -2.13 10.75 -2.55
C ASP A 22 -1.91 12.13 -3.17
N THR A 23 -0.73 12.71 -2.95
CA THR A 23 -0.36 14.01 -3.53
C THR A 23 -0.22 13.91 -5.05
N VAL A 24 0.44 12.87 -5.56
CA VAL A 24 0.67 12.67 -7.00
C VAL A 24 -0.63 12.33 -7.75
N CYS A 25 -1.50 11.51 -7.16
CA CYS A 25 -2.79 11.13 -7.76
C CYS A 25 -3.92 12.15 -7.47
N GLY A 26 -3.66 13.20 -6.67
CA GLY A 26 -4.63 14.25 -6.37
C GLY A 26 -5.72 13.88 -5.35
N TYR A 27 -5.50 12.87 -4.51
CA TYR A 27 -6.43 12.41 -3.46
C TYR A 27 -6.34 13.25 -2.18
N PHE A 28 -6.50 14.57 -2.29
CA PHE A 28 -6.32 15.51 -1.17
C PHE A 28 -7.31 15.33 -0.01
N LEU A 29 -8.49 14.74 -0.26
CA LEU A 29 -9.47 14.47 0.79
C LEU A 29 -9.02 13.36 1.76
N ASP A 30 -8.20 12.41 1.28
CA ASP A 30 -7.70 11.29 2.08
C ASP A 30 -6.34 11.58 2.73
N LEU A 31 -5.60 12.56 2.19
CA LEU A 31 -4.31 13.02 2.69
C LEU A 31 -4.30 13.30 4.21
N PRO A 32 -5.23 14.08 4.80
CA PRO A 32 -5.21 14.33 6.25
C PRO A 32 -5.51 13.06 7.05
N TYR A 33 -6.38 12.18 6.54
CA TYR A 33 -6.70 10.92 7.19
C TYR A 33 -5.48 10.00 7.24
N HIS A 34 -4.82 9.77 6.11
CA HIS A 34 -3.61 8.95 6.05
C HIS A 34 -2.46 9.55 6.85
N GLY A 35 -2.33 10.88 6.88
CA GLY A 35 -1.33 11.57 7.70
C GLY A 35 -1.52 11.34 9.20
N ILE A 36 -2.75 11.54 9.71
CA ILE A 36 -3.07 11.33 11.13
C ILE A 36 -2.89 9.86 11.50
N VAL A 37 -3.41 8.93 10.70
CA VAL A 37 -3.27 7.49 10.95
C VAL A 37 -1.80 7.09 10.95
N GLY A 38 -0.99 7.60 10.03
CA GLY A 38 0.45 7.36 9.99
C GLY A 38 1.16 7.83 11.25
N ILE A 39 0.91 9.07 11.70
CA ILE A 39 1.50 9.60 12.92
C ILE A 39 1.12 8.75 14.14
N VAL A 40 -0.17 8.43 14.29
CA VAL A 40 -0.68 7.64 15.43
C VAL A 40 -0.04 6.25 15.45
N LEU A 41 0.00 5.56 14.32
CA LEU A 41 0.60 4.22 14.24
C LEU A 41 2.11 4.26 14.48
N THR A 42 2.84 5.23 13.92
CA THR A 42 4.27 5.38 14.19
C THR A 42 4.54 5.61 15.69
N CYS A 43 3.74 6.45 16.35
CA CYS A 43 3.85 6.65 17.80
C CYS A 43 3.55 5.36 18.59
N ILE A 44 2.51 4.61 18.22
CA ILE A 44 2.18 3.32 18.86
C ILE A 44 3.35 2.34 18.70
N PHE A 45 3.90 2.20 17.49
CA PHE A 45 5.04 1.31 17.25
C PHE A 45 6.29 1.74 18.01
N TRP A 46 6.51 3.06 18.14
CA TRP A 46 7.60 3.59 18.94
C TRP A 46 7.42 3.25 20.43
N LEU A 47 6.21 3.41 20.97
CA LEU A 47 5.88 3.03 22.36
C LEU A 47 6.05 1.52 22.58
N VAL A 48 5.47 0.68 21.72
CA VAL A 48 5.60 -0.78 21.79
C VAL A 48 7.06 -1.21 21.76
N CYS A 49 7.87 -0.56 20.93
CA CYS A 49 9.30 -0.83 20.84
C CYS A 49 10.04 -0.42 22.11
N SER A 50 9.67 0.71 22.71
CA SER A 50 10.24 1.15 23.98
C SER A 50 9.84 0.28 25.17
N THR A 51 8.65 -0.37 25.14
CA THR A 51 8.15 -1.17 26.26
C THR A 51 8.47 -2.66 26.13
N PHE A 52 8.43 -3.22 24.92
CA PHE A 52 8.57 -4.65 24.65
C PHE A 52 9.83 -5.01 23.84
N GLY A 53 10.54 -4.01 23.31
CA GLY A 53 11.74 -4.21 22.48
C GLY A 53 11.44 -4.39 20.99
N GLU A 54 12.50 -4.34 20.19
CA GLU A 54 12.43 -4.33 18.72
C GLU A 54 11.89 -5.66 18.14
N ALA A 55 12.19 -6.80 18.78
CA ALA A 55 11.77 -8.12 18.30
C ALA A 55 10.24 -8.31 18.33
N ILE A 56 9.59 -7.93 19.43
CA ILE A 56 8.13 -8.04 19.58
C ILE A 56 7.44 -7.05 18.65
N SER A 57 7.94 -5.82 18.58
CA SER A 57 7.42 -4.79 17.67
C SER A 57 7.52 -5.24 16.20
N GLY A 58 8.64 -5.84 15.79
CA GLY A 58 8.82 -6.40 14.45
C GLY A 58 7.90 -7.58 14.15
N ALA A 59 7.63 -8.44 15.13
CA ALA A 59 6.71 -9.57 14.95
C ALA A 59 5.27 -9.13 14.62
N ILE A 60 4.82 -7.99 15.17
CA ILE A 60 3.49 -7.42 14.88
C ILE A 60 3.40 -7.02 13.40
N LEU A 61 4.49 -6.53 12.78
CA LEU A 61 4.51 -6.17 11.36
C LEU A 61 4.49 -7.37 10.42
N LEU A 62 4.86 -8.55 10.90
CA LEU A 62 4.95 -9.75 10.05
C LEU A 62 3.59 -10.10 9.44
N VAL A 63 2.51 -10.04 10.21
CA VAL A 63 1.16 -10.41 9.78
C VAL A 63 0.67 -9.52 8.61
N PRO A 64 0.64 -8.18 8.72
CA PRO A 64 0.23 -7.32 7.61
C PRO A 64 1.20 -7.39 6.43
N ALA A 65 2.50 -7.61 6.66
CA ALA A 65 3.48 -7.77 5.58
C ALA A 65 3.22 -9.03 4.74
N ILE A 66 2.98 -10.19 5.39
CA ILE A 66 2.64 -11.44 4.70
C ILE A 66 1.33 -11.30 3.93
N PHE A 67 0.33 -10.66 4.53
CA PHE A 67 -0.94 -10.41 3.86
C PHE A 67 -0.77 -9.54 2.60
N LEU A 68 -0.01 -8.45 2.71
CA LEU A 68 0.28 -7.57 1.59
C LEU A 68 1.07 -8.29 0.48
N LEU A 69 2.04 -9.12 0.86
CA LEU A 69 2.81 -9.94 -0.07
C LEU A 69 1.89 -10.93 -0.82
N ALA A 70 0.99 -11.62 -0.11
CA ALA A 70 0.04 -12.56 -0.71
C ALA A 70 -0.92 -11.85 -1.69
N VAL A 71 -1.39 -10.66 -1.35
CA VAL A 71 -2.21 -9.84 -2.26
C VAL A 71 -1.40 -9.43 -3.49
N LEU A 72 -0.17 -8.95 -3.32
CA LEU A 72 0.69 -8.57 -4.45
C LEU A 72 0.97 -9.75 -5.37
N PHE A 73 1.33 -10.92 -4.85
CA PHE A 73 1.51 -12.14 -5.64
C PHE A 73 0.26 -12.50 -6.45
N ASN A 74 -0.92 -12.47 -5.80
CA ASN A 74 -2.18 -12.73 -6.49
C ASN A 74 -2.48 -11.70 -7.60
N THR A 75 -2.13 -10.43 -7.41
CA THR A 75 -2.34 -9.42 -8.46
C THR A 75 -1.38 -9.56 -9.64
N ILE A 76 -0.15 -10.02 -9.41
CA ILE A 76 0.84 -10.21 -10.48
C ILE A 76 0.45 -11.43 -11.32
N ILE A 77 0.14 -12.57 -10.68
CA ILE A 77 -0.21 -13.80 -11.40
C ILE A 77 -1.52 -13.65 -12.19
N ASN A 78 -2.50 -12.90 -11.66
CA ASN A 78 -3.76 -12.67 -12.38
C ASN A 78 -3.66 -11.61 -13.49
N LYS A 79 -2.57 -10.83 -13.57
CA LYS A 79 -2.42 -9.79 -14.60
C LYS A 79 -2.03 -10.32 -15.97
N ASP A 80 -1.52 -11.56 -16.07
CA ASP A 80 -1.13 -12.16 -17.35
C ASP A 80 -2.31 -12.78 -18.13
N VAL A 81 -3.55 -12.76 -17.60
CA VAL A 81 -4.70 -13.44 -18.24
C VAL A 81 -5.62 -12.49 -19.02
N ASP A 82 -5.47 -11.17 -18.89
CA ASP A 82 -6.45 -10.20 -19.42
C ASP A 82 -5.93 -9.31 -20.58
N ASP A 83 -4.81 -9.64 -21.23
CA ASP A 83 -4.27 -8.78 -22.32
C ASP A 83 -4.91 -9.05 -23.70
N CYS A 84 -5.93 -9.89 -23.78
CA CYS A 84 -6.77 -10.06 -24.98
C CYS A 84 -8.24 -10.37 -24.62
N GLY A 85 -9.00 -9.30 -24.32
CA GLY A 85 -10.43 -9.17 -24.68
C GLY A 85 -11.45 -10.19 -24.13
N CYS A 86 -12.43 -9.64 -23.38
CA CYS A 86 -13.77 -10.20 -23.14
C CYS A 86 -13.90 -11.39 -22.17
N SER A 87 -13.94 -11.09 -20.87
CA SER A 87 -15.07 -11.54 -20.04
C SER A 87 -15.16 -10.79 -18.72
N GLU A 88 -16.32 -10.16 -18.52
CA GLU A 88 -16.76 -9.63 -17.24
C GLU A 88 -16.77 -10.74 -16.17
N LYS A 89 -15.85 -10.69 -15.20
CA LYS A 89 -16.15 -11.16 -13.84
C LYS A 89 -15.64 -10.17 -12.80
N LYS A 90 -16.60 -9.33 -12.44
CA LYS A 90 -16.70 -8.40 -11.32
C LYS A 90 -16.26 -9.04 -9.99
N PHE A 91 -14.96 -9.09 -9.72
CA PHE A 91 -14.45 -9.23 -8.34
C PHE A 91 -14.07 -7.83 -7.84
N VAL A 92 -15.11 -7.07 -7.47
CA VAL A 92 -14.98 -5.73 -6.91
C VAL A 92 -14.62 -5.87 -5.44
N ILE A 93 -13.32 -5.99 -5.16
CA ILE A 93 -12.81 -5.29 -4.00
C ILE A 93 -12.79 -3.82 -4.43
N HIS A 94 -13.53 -2.96 -3.75
CA HIS A 94 -13.47 -1.50 -3.94
C HIS A 94 -12.10 -0.98 -3.48
N PHE A 95 -11.01 -1.42 -4.11
CA PHE A 95 -9.80 -0.62 -4.17
C PHE A 95 -10.17 0.56 -5.07
N ARG A 96 -10.27 1.75 -4.47
CA ARG A 96 -10.29 3.01 -5.20
C ARG A 96 -9.28 2.91 -6.35
N LYS A 97 -9.74 3.20 -7.58
CA LYS A 97 -9.01 3.26 -8.86
C LYS A 97 -7.58 2.71 -8.88
N LYS A 98 -7.35 1.70 -9.74
CA LYS A 98 -6.01 1.16 -10.04
C LYS A 98 -4.99 2.30 -10.21
N PRO A 99 -3.79 2.22 -9.61
CA PRO A 99 -2.72 3.22 -9.78
C PRO A 99 -2.27 3.40 -11.25
N GLU A 100 -2.65 2.46 -12.12
CA GLU A 100 -2.45 2.54 -13.58
C GLU A 100 -3.24 3.66 -14.26
N GLU A 101 -4.29 4.22 -13.64
CA GLU A 101 -4.97 5.42 -14.16
C GLU A 101 -4.27 6.73 -13.76
N CYS A 102 -3.38 6.73 -12.77
CA CYS A 102 -2.60 7.93 -12.41
C CYS A 102 -1.45 8.19 -13.40
N ILE A 103 -1.03 7.18 -14.15
CA ILE A 103 -0.06 7.29 -15.25
C ILE A 103 -0.85 7.06 -16.54
N GLN A 104 -1.46 8.10 -17.09
CA GLN A 104 -2.07 8.03 -18.42
C GLN A 104 -1.04 7.57 -19.45
N LYS A 105 -0.97 6.25 -19.71
CA LYS A 105 -0.41 5.75 -20.96
C LYS A 105 -1.50 5.90 -22.03
N PRO A 106 -1.15 6.34 -23.25
CA PRO A 106 -2.09 6.37 -24.36
C PRO A 106 -2.63 4.95 -24.57
N LYS A 107 -3.97 4.83 -24.60
CA LYS A 107 -4.63 3.54 -24.85
C LYS A 107 -4.06 2.92 -26.13
N PRO A 108 -3.55 1.67 -26.11
CA PRO A 108 -3.25 0.97 -27.35
C PRO A 108 -4.55 0.85 -28.14
N LYS A 109 -4.57 1.38 -29.36
CA LYS A 109 -5.68 1.19 -30.29
C LYS A 109 -5.73 -0.29 -30.65
N CYS A 110 -6.78 -0.98 -30.26
CA CYS A 110 -7.09 -2.29 -30.83
C CYS A 110 -7.30 -2.10 -32.34
N VAL A 111 -6.35 -2.59 -33.14
CA VAL A 111 -6.50 -2.67 -34.60
C VAL A 111 -7.25 -3.96 -34.88
N ASN A 112 -8.51 -3.84 -35.29
CA ASN A 112 -9.31 -4.99 -35.74
C ASN A 112 -8.64 -5.56 -37.00
N GLY A 113 -8.21 -6.82 -36.93
CA GLY A 113 -7.87 -7.65 -38.09
C GLY A 113 -9.01 -8.61 -38.39
#